data_AF-A0A520HJX3-F1
#
_entry.id   AF-A0A520HJX3-F1
#
_cell.length_a   1.000
_cell.length_b   1.000
_cell.length_c   1.000
_cell.angle_alpha   90.00
_cell.angle_beta   90.00
_cell.angle_gamma   90.00
#
_symmetry.space_group_name_H-M   'P 1'
#
loop_
_entity.id
_entity.type
_entity.pdbx_description
1 polymer ?
#
loop_
_entity_poly.entity_id
_entity_poly.type
_entity_poly.pdbx_seq_one_letter_code
_entity_poly.pdbx_strand_id
1 'polypeptide(L)'
;MFLFSVSSFSQSLENYAASLPATDALGRKLPTHAEVGDVKKGKLIGMFYWTWHYHQAGNSPNNTTEFLKLHPNAISDYNDPVWPKKIMNFWNEPLFGFYTNFDKWVLYRHAEMLADAGVDMIMFDCTNGDLVWKPAYMQLCEVFTEARKNGIKTPKIAFMMGFGPTPATKSAVDQVYNDLYKPGLYKDLWFMWEGKPLIMAYPDNIASDIKDFFTFRPGQPVYDKGPQRPDHWGWLEIYPQHGFAKKQDGSFEQMTVG
;
A
#
# COMPACT_ATOMS: atom_id res chain seq x y z
N MET A 1 -34.14 -5.34 -39.33
CA MET A 1 -32.86 -5.62 -38.65
C MET A 1 -32.89 -4.89 -37.32
N PHE A 2 -33.19 -5.59 -36.22
CA PHE A 2 -33.28 -4.99 -34.88
C PHE A 2 -31.90 -5.03 -34.23
N LEU A 3 -31.33 -3.87 -33.95
CA LEU A 3 -30.11 -3.72 -33.16
C LEU A 3 -30.49 -3.73 -31.68
N PHE A 4 -30.14 -4.80 -30.97
CA PHE A 4 -30.20 -4.81 -29.51
C PHE A 4 -28.96 -4.11 -28.95
N SER A 5 -29.16 -2.95 -28.34
CA SER A 5 -28.20 -2.31 -27.45
C SER A 5 -28.12 -3.13 -26.16
N VAL A 6 -27.07 -3.93 -26.01
CA VAL A 6 -26.75 -4.54 -24.72
C VAL A 6 -26.07 -3.48 -23.86
N SER A 7 -26.86 -2.74 -23.10
CA SER A 7 -26.33 -1.91 -22.01
C SER A 7 -25.95 -2.86 -20.87
N SER A 8 -24.67 -3.23 -20.81
CA SER A 8 -24.09 -3.89 -19.65
C SER A 8 -24.06 -2.91 -18.48
N PHE A 9 -25.15 -2.86 -17.72
CA PHE A 9 -25.14 -2.29 -16.36
C PHE A 9 -24.28 -3.23 -15.50
N SER A 10 -22.99 -2.94 -15.43
CA SER A 10 -22.16 -3.48 -14.34
C SER A 10 -22.70 -2.84 -13.06
N GLN A 11 -23.51 -3.61 -12.33
CA GLN A 11 -23.96 -3.21 -10.99
C GLN A 11 -22.68 -3.05 -10.16
N SER A 12 -22.38 -1.82 -9.75
CA SER A 12 -21.27 -1.59 -8.84
C SER A 12 -21.56 -2.38 -7.57
N LEU A 13 -20.77 -3.43 -7.31
CA LEU A 13 -20.87 -4.17 -6.06
C LEU A 13 -20.69 -3.19 -4.91
N GLU A 14 -21.75 -3.05 -4.12
CA GLU A 14 -21.81 -2.18 -2.96
C GLU A 14 -21.03 -2.85 -1.83
N ASN A 15 -20.02 -2.15 -1.29
CA ASN A 15 -19.26 -2.66 -0.15
C ASN A 15 -20.02 -2.34 1.14
N TYR A 16 -20.83 -3.30 1.59
CA TYR A 16 -21.62 -3.17 2.81
C TYR A 16 -20.75 -3.16 4.08
N ALA A 17 -19.57 -3.79 4.06
CA ALA A 17 -18.71 -3.91 5.23
C ALA A 17 -18.07 -2.57 5.63
N ALA A 18 -17.73 -1.71 4.66
CA ALA A 18 -17.15 -0.39 4.92
C ALA A 18 -18.11 0.56 5.70
N SER A 19 -19.38 0.22 5.80
CA SER A 19 -20.39 0.99 6.53
C SER A 19 -20.65 0.49 7.96
N LEU A 20 -19.98 -0.58 8.38
CA LEU A 20 -20.17 -1.15 9.71
C LEU A 20 -19.55 -0.24 10.78
N PRO A 21 -20.26 0.00 11.90
CA PRO A 21 -19.67 0.73 13.02
C PRO A 21 -18.51 -0.07 13.59
N ALA A 22 -17.40 0.61 13.92
CA ALA A 22 -16.27 0.00 14.60
C ALA A 22 -15.88 0.82 15.82
N THR A 23 -15.38 0.13 16.85
CA THR A 23 -14.75 0.71 18.03
C THR A 23 -13.44 -0.01 18.25
N ASP A 24 -12.35 0.73 18.42
CA ASP A 24 -11.06 0.11 18.66
C ASP A 24 -10.81 -0.20 20.15
N ALA A 25 -9.67 -0.81 20.44
CA ALA A 25 -9.29 -1.22 21.80
C ALA A 25 -9.12 -0.05 22.79
N LEU A 26 -9.01 1.19 22.31
CA LEU A 26 -8.94 2.40 23.13
C LEU A 26 -10.33 3.05 23.31
N GLY A 27 -11.39 2.46 22.76
CA GLY A 27 -12.75 2.98 22.84
C GLY A 27 -13.07 4.08 21.82
N ARG A 28 -12.17 4.34 20.86
CA ARG A 28 -12.43 5.31 19.79
C ARG A 28 -13.42 4.70 18.79
N LYS A 29 -14.42 5.48 18.40
CA LYS A 29 -15.50 5.03 17.52
C LYS A 29 -15.36 5.65 16.14
N LEU A 30 -15.63 4.87 15.10
CA LEU A 30 -15.84 5.45 13.77
C LEU A 30 -17.06 6.38 13.78
N PRO A 31 -17.05 7.47 12.99
CA PRO A 31 -18.20 8.35 12.87
C PRO A 31 -19.37 7.60 12.23
N THR A 32 -20.57 7.97 12.64
CA THR A 32 -21.82 7.46 12.08
C THR A 32 -22.16 8.13 10.76
N HIS A 33 -23.07 7.53 9.98
CA HIS A 33 -23.60 8.16 8.76
C HIS A 33 -24.20 9.55 9.02
N ALA A 34 -24.81 9.77 10.18
CA ALA A 34 -25.34 11.09 10.55
C ALA A 34 -24.25 12.18 10.67
N GLU A 35 -23.00 11.79 10.97
CA GLU A 35 -21.87 12.71 11.13
C GLU A 35 -21.14 13.01 9.81
N VAL A 36 -21.06 12.03 8.89
CA VAL A 36 -20.25 12.16 7.65
C VAL A 36 -21.06 12.12 6.34
N GLY A 37 -22.32 11.72 6.41
CA GLY A 37 -23.24 11.57 5.28
C GLY A 37 -22.87 10.44 4.33
N ASP A 38 -23.36 10.55 3.09
CA ASP A 38 -23.16 9.52 2.06
C ASP A 38 -21.71 9.42 1.58
N VAL A 39 -21.38 8.22 1.09
CA VAL A 39 -20.10 7.90 0.44
C VAL A 39 -19.78 8.93 -0.64
N LYS A 40 -18.59 9.52 -0.57
CA LYS A 40 -18.12 10.49 -1.55
C LYS A 40 -17.66 9.77 -2.82
N LYS A 41 -18.45 9.89 -3.89
CA LYS A 41 -18.13 9.30 -5.20
C LYS A 41 -16.84 9.91 -5.78
N GLY A 42 -16.08 9.10 -6.50
CA GLY A 42 -14.85 9.54 -7.18
C GLY A 42 -13.66 9.77 -6.24
N LYS A 43 -13.74 9.31 -4.99
CA LYS A 43 -12.60 9.23 -4.06
C LYS A 43 -12.08 7.80 -4.02
N LEU A 44 -10.77 7.66 -3.89
CA LEU A 44 -10.08 6.38 -3.83
C LEU A 44 -9.24 6.32 -2.55
N ILE A 45 -9.14 5.14 -1.94
CA ILE A 45 -8.33 4.89 -0.76
C ILE A 45 -7.10 4.07 -1.14
N GLY A 46 -5.92 4.64 -0.92
CA GLY A 46 -4.62 3.97 -1.08
C GLY A 46 -4.00 3.66 0.29
N MET A 47 -3.32 2.52 0.42
CA MET A 47 -2.66 2.12 1.67
C MET A 47 -1.24 1.58 1.43
N PHE A 48 -0.30 1.92 2.30
CA PHE A 48 1.03 1.29 2.30
C PHE A 48 0.94 -0.18 2.69
N TYR A 49 1.75 -1.00 2.02
CA TYR A 49 1.76 -2.42 2.26
C TYR A 49 3.17 -2.99 2.16
N TRP A 50 3.60 -3.71 3.19
CA TRP A 50 4.93 -4.30 3.27
C TRP A 50 4.96 -5.74 2.76
N THR A 51 5.93 -6.02 1.88
CA THR A 51 6.15 -7.34 1.26
C THR A 51 7.50 -7.97 1.66
N TRP A 52 8.14 -7.50 2.73
CA TRP A 52 9.52 -7.88 3.08
C TRP A 52 9.68 -8.86 4.25
N HIS A 53 8.62 -9.23 4.97
CA HIS A 53 8.73 -10.10 6.17
C HIS A 53 9.41 -11.44 5.88
N TYR A 54 9.19 -12.04 4.69
CA TYR A 54 9.86 -13.30 4.32
C TYR A 54 11.39 -13.17 4.28
N HIS A 55 11.90 -11.98 3.95
CA HIS A 55 13.33 -11.71 3.91
C HIS A 55 13.96 -11.69 5.31
N GLN A 56 13.13 -11.47 6.34
CA GLN A 56 13.53 -11.49 7.75
C GLN A 56 13.21 -12.82 8.45
N ALA A 57 12.75 -13.84 7.71
CA ALA A 57 12.31 -15.12 8.29
C ALA A 57 13.44 -15.92 8.98
N GLY A 58 14.70 -15.55 8.78
CA GLY A 58 15.84 -16.11 9.53
C GLY A 58 15.95 -15.59 10.97
N ASN A 59 15.22 -14.52 11.33
CA ASN A 59 15.16 -13.97 12.67
C ASN A 59 13.95 -14.53 13.43
N SER A 60 14.09 -14.68 14.75
CA SER A 60 12.94 -15.04 15.61
C SER A 60 12.03 -13.83 15.81
N PRO A 61 10.70 -13.97 15.74
CA PRO A 61 9.82 -12.85 16.05
C PRO A 61 9.92 -12.47 17.53
N ASN A 62 9.84 -11.18 17.83
CA ASN A 62 9.83 -10.65 19.19
C ASN A 62 8.63 -9.72 19.38
N ASN A 63 7.80 -10.01 20.38
CA ASN A 63 6.76 -9.10 20.84
C ASN A 63 7.36 -8.09 21.81
N THR A 64 7.61 -6.87 21.33
CA THR A 64 8.25 -5.81 22.10
C THR A 64 7.43 -5.43 23.33
N THR A 65 6.09 -5.41 23.24
CA THR A 65 5.24 -5.10 24.40
C THR A 65 5.36 -6.14 25.51
N GLU A 66 5.30 -7.43 25.18
CA GLU A 66 5.47 -8.50 26.19
C GLU A 66 6.90 -8.52 26.76
N PHE A 67 7.90 -8.29 25.92
CA PHE A 67 9.29 -8.15 26.37
C PHE A 67 9.46 -7.01 27.39
N LEU A 68 8.92 -5.82 27.09
CA LEU A 68 9.03 -4.66 27.96
C LEU A 68 8.21 -4.78 29.26
N LYS A 69 7.17 -5.61 29.30
CA LYS A 69 6.50 -5.94 30.57
C LYS A 69 7.43 -6.67 31.55
N LEU A 70 8.32 -7.52 31.02
CA LEU A 70 9.30 -8.27 31.80
C LEU A 70 10.57 -7.44 32.08
N HIS A 71 10.95 -6.58 31.14
CA HIS A 71 12.18 -5.79 31.17
C HIS A 71 11.91 -4.29 30.92
N PRO A 72 11.18 -3.60 31.81
CA PRO A 72 10.69 -2.24 31.56
C PRO A 72 11.80 -1.20 31.40
N ASN A 73 12.97 -1.42 32.02
CA ASN A 73 14.10 -0.48 31.96
C ASN A 73 14.87 -0.54 30.63
N ALA A 74 14.73 -1.62 29.87
CA ALA A 74 15.49 -1.83 28.63
C ALA A 74 15.17 -0.76 27.57
N ILE A 75 13.94 -0.23 27.54
CA ILE A 75 13.52 0.81 26.57
C ILE A 75 14.40 2.08 26.62
N SER A 76 15.00 2.36 27.77
CA SER A 76 15.83 3.55 27.99
C SER A 76 17.33 3.30 27.79
N ASP A 77 17.75 2.05 27.55
CA ASP A 77 19.15 1.71 27.28
C ASP A 77 19.25 0.79 26.04
N TYR A 78 19.68 1.37 24.93
CA TYR A 78 19.92 0.65 23.68
C TYR A 78 20.94 -0.49 23.83
N ASN A 79 21.90 -0.38 24.76
CA ASN A 79 22.96 -1.37 24.97
C ASN A 79 22.64 -2.37 26.08
N ASP A 80 21.43 -2.35 26.65
CA ASP A 80 21.04 -3.29 27.70
C ASP A 80 21.23 -4.74 27.20
N PRO A 81 22.06 -5.56 27.87
CA PRO A 81 22.34 -6.92 27.43
C PRO A 81 21.12 -7.83 27.43
N VAL A 82 20.00 -7.43 28.06
CA VAL A 82 18.74 -8.17 28.07
C VAL A 82 18.01 -8.12 26.73
N TRP A 83 18.36 -7.19 25.84
CA TRP A 83 17.78 -7.15 24.49
C TRP A 83 18.06 -8.47 23.74
N PRO A 84 17.01 -9.15 23.24
CA PRO A 84 17.18 -10.36 22.47
C PRO A 84 17.93 -10.07 21.16
N LYS A 85 18.68 -11.06 20.69
CA LYS A 85 19.51 -10.97 19.48
C LYS A 85 18.90 -11.83 18.37
N LYS A 86 19.19 -11.48 17.11
CA LYS A 86 18.68 -12.18 15.91
C LYS A 86 17.15 -12.26 15.89
N ILE A 87 16.53 -11.13 16.20
CA ILE A 87 15.08 -11.01 16.26
C ILE A 87 14.54 -10.03 15.23
N MET A 88 13.27 -10.23 14.91
CA MET A 88 12.43 -9.29 14.18
C MET A 88 11.43 -8.69 15.18
N ASN A 89 11.50 -7.38 15.41
CA ASN A 89 10.63 -6.72 16.38
C ASN A 89 9.24 -6.46 15.80
N PHE A 90 8.23 -6.80 16.60
CA PHE A 90 6.84 -6.43 16.40
C PHE A 90 6.35 -5.74 17.67
N TRP A 91 5.72 -4.57 17.53
CA TRP A 91 5.24 -3.84 18.71
C TRP A 91 4.29 -4.69 19.56
N ASN A 92 3.39 -5.42 18.90
CA ASN A 92 2.52 -6.44 19.47
C ASN A 92 2.44 -7.63 18.51
N GLU A 93 1.95 -8.77 18.99
CA GLU A 93 1.62 -9.91 18.13
C GLU A 93 0.51 -9.52 17.14
N PRO A 94 0.72 -9.70 15.81
CA PRO A 94 -0.32 -9.45 14.82
C PRO A 94 -1.49 -10.43 14.95
N LEU A 95 -2.67 -10.05 14.42
CA LEU A 95 -3.89 -10.88 14.48
C LEU A 95 -3.68 -12.32 13.97
N PHE A 96 -2.87 -12.51 12.93
CA PHE A 96 -2.55 -13.81 12.34
C PHE A 96 -1.19 -14.35 12.79
N GLY A 97 -0.70 -13.90 13.95
CA GLY A 97 0.62 -14.23 14.46
C GLY A 97 1.76 -13.63 13.62
N PHE A 98 2.98 -14.13 13.83
CA PHE A 98 4.19 -13.66 13.14
C PHE A 98 4.35 -14.29 11.75
N TYR A 99 3.39 -14.03 10.87
CA TYR A 99 3.36 -14.58 9.52
C TYR A 99 4.42 -13.96 8.61
N THR A 100 4.69 -14.65 7.50
CA THR A 100 5.51 -14.11 6.39
C THR A 100 4.62 -13.85 5.17
N ASN A 101 5.13 -13.08 4.20
CA ASN A 101 4.41 -12.81 2.96
C ASN A 101 4.23 -14.03 2.03
N PHE A 102 4.62 -15.24 2.47
CA PHE A 102 4.36 -16.48 1.73
C PHE A 102 3.19 -17.29 2.28
N ASP A 103 2.62 -16.92 3.42
CA ASP A 103 1.43 -17.57 3.91
C ASP A 103 0.22 -17.19 3.04
N LYS A 104 -0.15 -18.09 2.13
CA LYS A 104 -1.28 -17.89 1.20
C LYS A 104 -2.61 -17.70 1.93
N TRP A 105 -2.81 -18.37 3.07
CA TRP A 105 -4.04 -18.22 3.84
C TRP A 105 -4.13 -16.81 4.41
N VAL A 106 -3.03 -16.29 4.98
CA VAL A 106 -2.97 -14.91 5.49
C VAL A 106 -3.17 -13.89 4.37
N LEU A 107 -2.52 -14.07 3.22
CA LEU A 107 -2.72 -13.19 2.06
C LEU A 107 -4.18 -13.18 1.58
N TYR A 108 -4.86 -14.33 1.63
CA TYR A 108 -6.28 -14.40 1.29
C TYR A 108 -7.15 -13.69 2.33
N ARG A 109 -6.83 -13.79 3.63
CA ARG A 109 -7.51 -13.00 4.68
C ARG A 109 -7.28 -11.50 4.48
N HIS A 110 -6.07 -11.07 4.11
CA HIS A 110 -5.81 -9.66 3.78
C HIS A 110 -6.64 -9.21 2.57
N ALA A 111 -6.79 -10.05 1.55
CA ALA A 111 -7.62 -9.75 0.39
C ALA A 111 -9.07 -9.43 0.79
N GLU A 112 -9.66 -10.23 1.69
CA GLU A 112 -10.99 -9.99 2.26
C GLU A 112 -11.02 -8.73 3.12
N MET A 113 -10.14 -8.61 4.11
CA MET A 113 -10.14 -7.48 5.06
C MET A 113 -9.94 -6.12 4.36
N LEU A 114 -9.08 -6.07 3.35
CA LEU A 114 -8.83 -4.84 2.58
C LEU A 114 -10.00 -4.50 1.66
N ALA A 115 -10.62 -5.51 1.05
CA ALA A 115 -11.83 -5.31 0.26
C ALA A 115 -12.96 -4.79 1.15
N ASP A 116 -13.17 -5.39 2.32
CA ASP A 116 -14.19 -4.99 3.30
C ASP A 116 -13.95 -3.57 3.83
N ALA A 117 -12.69 -3.20 4.09
CA ALA A 117 -12.30 -1.85 4.48
C ALA A 117 -12.44 -0.81 3.34
N GLY A 118 -12.74 -1.23 2.11
CA GLY A 118 -12.90 -0.33 0.97
C GLY A 118 -11.57 0.23 0.44
N VAL A 119 -10.47 -0.49 0.62
CA VAL A 119 -9.16 -0.09 0.08
C VAL A 119 -9.14 -0.35 -1.43
N ASP A 120 -8.94 0.70 -2.22
CA ASP A 120 -8.92 0.62 -3.68
C ASP A 120 -7.54 0.20 -4.21
N MET A 121 -6.47 0.57 -3.51
CA MET A 121 -5.10 0.28 -3.92
C MET A 121 -4.18 0.06 -2.72
N ILE A 122 -3.27 -0.90 -2.86
CA ILE A 122 -2.11 -1.06 -1.99
C ILE A 122 -0.83 -0.67 -2.73
N MET A 123 0.03 0.07 -2.03
CA MET A 123 1.30 0.56 -2.52
C MET A 123 2.41 -0.24 -1.83
N PHE A 124 3.12 -1.07 -2.60
CA PHE A 124 4.26 -1.81 -2.06
C PHE A 124 5.42 -0.86 -1.77
N ASP A 125 5.90 -0.92 -0.53
CA ASP A 125 7.09 -0.18 -0.11
C ASP A 125 8.36 -0.89 -0.58
N CYS A 126 9.06 -0.25 -1.52
CA CYS A 126 10.33 -0.67 -2.09
C CYS A 126 11.37 0.46 -1.96
N THR A 127 11.33 1.20 -0.85
CA THR A 127 12.22 2.35 -0.63
C THR A 127 13.64 1.96 -0.18
N ASN A 128 13.86 0.71 0.20
CA ASN A 128 15.16 0.16 0.64
C ASN A 128 16.09 -0.17 -0.53
N GLY A 129 16.68 0.87 -1.14
CA GLY A 129 17.62 0.69 -2.24
C GLY A 129 16.92 0.19 -3.50
N ASP A 130 17.34 -0.96 -4.02
CA ASP A 130 16.74 -1.59 -5.21
C ASP A 130 15.96 -2.88 -4.90
N LEU A 131 15.64 -3.11 -3.63
CA LEU A 131 14.87 -4.27 -3.19
C LEU A 131 13.38 -4.07 -3.47
N VAL A 132 12.87 -4.84 -4.44
CA VAL A 132 11.45 -4.82 -4.84
C VAL A 132 10.64 -6.00 -4.31
N TRP A 133 11.25 -6.91 -3.53
CA TRP A 133 10.55 -8.03 -2.88
C TRP A 133 9.76 -8.96 -3.82
N LYS A 134 10.31 -9.24 -5.01
CA LYS A 134 9.66 -10.00 -6.09
C LYS A 134 8.93 -11.28 -5.67
N PRO A 135 9.56 -12.22 -4.94
CA PRO A 135 8.87 -13.42 -4.50
C PRO A 135 7.55 -13.13 -3.77
N ALA A 136 7.54 -12.13 -2.89
CA ALA A 136 6.39 -11.81 -2.05
C ALA A 136 5.28 -11.09 -2.82
N TYR A 137 5.59 -10.06 -3.62
CA TYR A 137 4.52 -9.40 -4.38
C TYR A 137 3.93 -10.33 -5.45
N MET A 138 4.73 -11.24 -6.04
CA MET A 138 4.21 -12.22 -7.01
C MET A 138 3.27 -13.22 -6.33
N GLN A 139 3.60 -13.66 -5.12
CA GLN A 139 2.74 -14.53 -4.33
C GLN A 139 1.42 -13.84 -3.97
N LEU A 140 1.48 -12.56 -3.60
CA LEU A 140 0.30 -11.74 -3.37
C LEU A 140 -0.54 -11.59 -4.64
N CYS A 141 0.07 -11.29 -5.79
CA CYS A 141 -0.64 -11.18 -7.07
C CYS A 141 -1.39 -12.47 -7.43
N GLU A 142 -0.77 -13.63 -7.23
CA GLU A 142 -1.40 -14.94 -7.44
C GLU A 142 -2.65 -15.08 -6.56
N VAL A 143 -2.51 -14.86 -5.25
CA VAL A 143 -3.60 -15.01 -4.26
C VAL A 143 -4.71 -13.99 -4.49
N PHE A 144 -4.38 -12.73 -4.78
CA PHE A 144 -5.37 -11.69 -5.05
C PHE A 144 -6.13 -11.94 -6.35
N THR A 145 -5.48 -12.55 -7.34
CA THR A 145 -6.13 -12.99 -8.58
C THR A 145 -7.11 -14.13 -8.30
N GLU A 146 -6.71 -15.10 -7.47
CA GLU A 146 -7.59 -16.18 -7.03
C GLU A 146 -8.79 -15.66 -6.24
N ALA A 147 -8.55 -14.78 -5.25
CA ALA A 147 -9.60 -14.14 -4.47
C ALA A 147 -10.62 -13.39 -5.34
N ARG A 148 -10.16 -12.70 -6.39
CA ARG A 148 -11.05 -12.05 -7.38
C ARG A 148 -11.92 -13.01 -8.15
N LYS A 149 -11.39 -14.16 -8.57
CA LYS A 149 -12.18 -15.20 -9.23
C LYS A 149 -13.28 -15.73 -8.32
N ASN A 150 -13.06 -15.68 -7.00
CA ASN A 150 -14.03 -16.05 -5.97
C ASN A 150 -14.92 -14.89 -5.51
N GLY A 151 -14.93 -13.75 -6.22
CA GLY A 151 -15.84 -12.63 -5.96
C GLY A 151 -15.32 -11.57 -4.99
N ILE A 152 -14.10 -11.68 -4.49
CA ILE A 152 -13.51 -10.66 -3.60
C ILE A 152 -12.97 -9.50 -4.44
N LYS A 153 -13.43 -8.29 -4.14
CA LYS A 153 -12.96 -7.06 -4.81
C LYS A 153 -11.62 -6.60 -4.24
N THR A 154 -10.57 -7.38 -4.47
CA THR A 154 -9.23 -7.08 -3.92
C THR A 154 -8.70 -5.74 -4.42
N PRO A 155 -7.90 -5.03 -3.60
CA PRO A 155 -7.24 -3.80 -4.01
C PRO A 155 -6.39 -3.99 -5.28
N LYS A 156 -6.23 -2.91 -6.03
CA LYS A 156 -5.20 -2.82 -7.08
C LYS A 156 -3.81 -2.65 -6.46
N ILE A 157 -2.76 -2.81 -7.24
CA ILE A 157 -1.38 -2.72 -6.79
C ILE A 157 -0.64 -1.57 -7.50
N ALA A 158 0.24 -0.92 -6.74
CA ALA A 158 1.24 0.03 -7.20
C ALA A 158 2.54 -0.14 -6.38
N PHE A 159 3.61 0.54 -6.79
CA PHE A 159 4.91 0.46 -6.12
C PHE A 159 5.40 1.86 -5.75
N MET A 160 6.01 1.97 -4.56
CA MET A 160 6.75 3.13 -4.12
C MET A 160 8.24 2.79 -4.05
N MET A 161 9.05 3.59 -4.74
CA MET A 161 10.51 3.44 -4.81
C MET A 161 11.18 4.51 -3.96
N GLY A 162 12.51 4.42 -3.84
CA GLY A 162 13.32 5.39 -3.11
C GLY A 162 13.07 6.85 -3.52
N PHE A 163 13.17 7.75 -2.54
CA PHE A 163 12.83 9.18 -2.66
C PHE A 163 13.91 10.02 -3.35
N GLY A 164 14.32 9.60 -4.55
CA GLY A 164 15.19 10.39 -5.42
C GLY A 164 15.60 9.64 -6.69
N PRO A 165 16.16 10.33 -7.70
CA PRO A 165 16.61 9.73 -8.96
C PRO A 165 17.99 9.07 -8.79
N THR A 166 18.07 8.03 -7.96
CA THR A 166 19.31 7.30 -7.67
C THR A 166 19.48 6.09 -8.60
N PRO A 167 20.70 5.54 -8.75
CA PRO A 167 20.90 4.27 -9.46
C PRO A 167 20.06 3.12 -8.90
N ALA A 168 19.83 3.10 -7.58
CA ALA A 168 19.00 2.10 -6.92
C ALA A 168 17.51 2.24 -7.29
N THR A 169 16.98 3.47 -7.28
CA THR A 169 15.61 3.76 -7.77
C THR A 169 15.45 3.33 -9.23
N LYS A 170 16.43 3.63 -10.09
CA LYS A 170 16.41 3.20 -11.48
C LYS A 170 16.39 1.67 -11.59
N SER A 171 17.27 0.97 -10.87
CA SER A 171 17.31 -0.50 -10.80
C SER A 171 15.95 -1.07 -10.37
N ALA A 172 15.33 -0.52 -9.32
CA ALA A 172 14.04 -0.97 -8.81
C ALA A 172 12.90 -0.82 -9.85
N VAL A 173 12.83 0.34 -10.51
CA VAL A 173 11.85 0.61 -11.57
C VAL A 173 12.06 -0.35 -12.76
N ASP A 174 13.31 -0.52 -13.20
CA ASP A 174 13.65 -1.43 -14.30
C ASP A 174 13.27 -2.89 -13.96
N GLN A 175 13.48 -3.32 -12.71
CA GLN A 175 13.10 -4.66 -12.26
C GLN A 175 11.58 -4.88 -12.34
N VAL A 176 10.76 -4.03 -11.69
CA VAL A 176 9.30 -4.21 -11.72
C VAL A 176 8.73 -4.07 -13.13
N TYR A 177 9.29 -3.16 -13.93
CA TYR A 177 8.88 -3.01 -15.32
C TYR A 177 9.12 -4.30 -16.11
N ASN A 178 10.35 -4.84 -16.07
CA ASN A 178 10.68 -6.03 -16.85
C ASN A 178 10.02 -7.31 -16.34
N ASP A 179 9.79 -7.42 -15.04
CA ASP A 179 9.28 -8.65 -14.42
C ASP A 179 7.76 -8.76 -14.34
N LEU A 180 7.05 -7.64 -14.18
CA LEU A 180 5.60 -7.61 -13.96
C LEU A 180 4.88 -6.93 -15.13
N TYR A 181 5.27 -5.69 -15.45
CA TYR A 181 4.50 -4.83 -16.34
C TYR A 181 4.70 -5.13 -17.82
N LYS A 182 5.95 -5.20 -18.28
CA LYS A 182 6.32 -5.46 -19.68
C LYS A 182 5.79 -6.81 -20.19
N PRO A 183 5.85 -7.92 -19.43
CA PRO A 183 5.25 -9.19 -19.86
C PRO A 183 3.73 -9.19 -19.73
N GLY A 184 3.14 -8.20 -19.05
CA GLY A 184 1.70 -8.09 -18.91
C GLY A 184 1.11 -9.03 -17.86
N LEU A 185 1.86 -9.34 -16.80
CA LEU A 185 1.38 -10.23 -15.75
C LEU A 185 0.39 -9.49 -14.83
N TYR A 186 -0.71 -10.16 -14.49
CA TYR A 186 -1.71 -9.64 -13.54
C TYR A 186 -2.26 -8.26 -13.90
N LYS A 187 -2.50 -7.99 -15.19
CA LYS A 187 -2.96 -6.67 -15.69
C LYS A 187 -4.20 -6.14 -14.98
N ASP A 188 -5.10 -7.03 -14.59
CA ASP A 188 -6.31 -6.64 -13.87
C ASP A 188 -5.98 -6.08 -12.48
N LEU A 189 -4.88 -6.48 -11.85
CA LEU A 189 -4.44 -5.96 -10.55
C LEU A 189 -3.78 -4.58 -10.64
N TRP A 190 -3.33 -4.11 -11.80
CA TRP A 190 -2.60 -2.85 -11.88
C TRP A 190 -3.49 -1.65 -11.52
N PHE A 191 -3.00 -0.77 -10.65
CA PHE A 191 -3.66 0.50 -10.41
C PHE A 191 -3.33 1.48 -11.54
N MET A 192 -4.38 1.95 -12.22
CA MET A 192 -4.25 2.87 -13.35
C MET A 192 -4.53 4.29 -12.90
N TRP A 193 -3.64 5.21 -13.25
CA TRP A 193 -3.78 6.65 -13.02
C TRP A 193 -3.49 7.40 -14.32
N GLU A 194 -4.38 8.31 -14.73
CA GLU A 194 -4.24 9.06 -15.99
C GLU A 194 -4.05 8.16 -17.22
N GLY A 195 -4.68 6.98 -17.22
CA GLY A 195 -4.66 6.03 -18.33
C GLY A 195 -3.44 5.09 -18.39
N LYS A 196 -2.47 5.23 -17.48
CA LYS A 196 -1.28 4.36 -17.39
C LYS A 196 -1.13 3.75 -16.00
N PRO A 197 -0.36 2.65 -15.83
CA PRO A 197 -0.09 2.13 -14.50
C PRO A 197 0.65 3.18 -13.66
N LEU A 198 0.25 3.32 -12.39
CA LEU A 198 0.88 4.25 -11.45
C LEU A 198 2.19 3.66 -10.91
N ILE A 199 3.20 4.50 -10.77
CA ILE A 199 4.39 4.22 -9.95
C ILE A 199 4.80 5.46 -9.15
N MET A 200 5.05 5.29 -7.85
CA MET A 200 5.58 6.36 -7.01
C MET A 200 7.11 6.30 -7.04
N ALA A 201 7.71 7.03 -7.98
CA ALA A 201 9.16 7.07 -8.19
C ALA A 201 9.58 8.39 -8.82
N TYR A 202 10.87 8.74 -8.68
CA TYR A 202 11.45 9.89 -9.38
C TYR A 202 11.79 9.49 -10.83
N PRO A 203 11.20 10.12 -11.85
CA PRO A 203 11.39 9.71 -13.23
C PRO A 203 12.73 10.14 -13.80
N ASP A 204 13.44 11.10 -13.22
CA ASP A 204 14.48 11.90 -13.88
C ASP A 204 15.57 11.05 -14.59
N ASN A 205 15.99 9.94 -13.99
CA ASN A 205 17.01 9.03 -14.52
C ASN A 205 16.48 7.75 -15.21
N ILE A 206 15.16 7.64 -15.42
CA ILE A 206 14.51 6.49 -16.06
C ILE A 206 14.57 6.59 -17.59
N ALA A 207 14.66 5.45 -18.29
CA ALA A 207 14.65 5.39 -19.75
C ALA A 207 13.31 5.90 -20.33
N SER A 208 13.32 6.47 -21.54
CA SER A 208 12.14 7.13 -22.14
C SER A 208 10.96 6.19 -22.37
N ASP A 209 11.21 4.95 -22.81
CA ASP A 209 10.18 3.94 -23.04
C ASP A 209 9.47 3.54 -21.74
N ILE A 210 10.21 3.43 -20.63
CA ILE A 210 9.66 3.15 -19.31
C ILE A 210 8.94 4.38 -18.74
N LYS A 211 9.50 5.58 -18.93
CA LYS A 211 8.85 6.86 -18.59
C LYS A 211 7.47 6.97 -19.25
N ASP A 212 7.39 6.61 -20.53
CA ASP A 212 6.16 6.69 -21.30
C ASP A 212 5.15 5.59 -20.92
N PHE A 213 5.61 4.49 -20.33
CA PHE A 213 4.74 3.40 -19.90
C PHE A 213 3.95 3.72 -18.63
N PHE A 214 4.55 4.41 -17.65
CA PHE A 214 3.90 4.70 -16.36
C PHE A 214 3.39 6.13 -16.23
N THR A 215 2.47 6.32 -15.30
CA THR A 215 2.23 7.62 -14.67
C THR A 215 3.09 7.71 -13.42
N PHE A 216 4.11 8.58 -13.45
CA PHE A 216 5.00 8.81 -12.31
C PHE A 216 4.41 9.83 -11.35
N ARG A 217 4.56 9.56 -10.05
CA ARG A 217 4.35 10.52 -8.95
C ARG A 217 5.52 10.43 -7.99
N PRO A 218 6.50 11.33 -8.00
CA PRO A 218 7.60 11.27 -7.05
C PRO A 218 7.09 11.41 -5.61
N GLY A 219 7.59 10.57 -4.70
CA GLY A 219 7.19 10.63 -3.29
C GLY A 219 7.89 11.76 -2.54
N GLN A 220 7.17 12.49 -1.68
CA GLN A 220 7.75 13.42 -0.72
C GLN A 220 8.41 12.63 0.43
N PRO A 221 9.75 12.64 0.60
CA PRO A 221 10.44 11.83 1.61
C PRO A 221 10.04 12.11 3.06
N VAL A 222 9.68 13.34 3.41
CA VAL A 222 9.44 13.75 4.80
C VAL A 222 7.95 13.88 5.11
N TYR A 223 7.60 13.64 6.37
CA TYR A 223 6.22 13.71 6.84
C TYR A 223 5.84 15.03 7.52
N ASP A 224 6.78 15.97 7.67
CA ASP A 224 6.57 17.28 8.30
C ASP A 224 6.51 18.44 7.30
N LYS A 225 6.46 18.14 6.00
CA LYS A 225 6.39 19.13 4.91
C LYS A 225 5.46 18.66 3.80
N GLY A 226 4.71 19.61 3.25
CA GLY A 226 3.92 19.40 2.04
C GLY A 226 4.74 19.21 0.76
N PRO A 227 4.10 19.18 -0.42
CA PRO A 227 4.77 18.95 -1.70
C PRO A 227 5.82 20.01 -2.00
N GLN A 228 7.02 19.57 -2.43
CA GLN A 228 8.10 20.44 -2.92
C GLN A 228 8.22 20.41 -4.45
N ARG A 229 7.38 19.61 -5.11
CA ARG A 229 7.22 19.55 -6.57
C ARG A 229 5.73 19.52 -6.91
N PRO A 230 5.34 20.01 -8.10
CA PRO A 230 3.93 20.01 -8.52
C PRO A 230 3.36 18.60 -8.73
N ASP A 231 4.21 17.60 -8.95
CA ASP A 231 3.86 16.20 -9.20
C ASP A 231 4.05 15.30 -7.97
N HIS A 232 4.41 15.87 -6.81
CA HIS A 232 4.60 15.09 -5.59
C HIS A 232 3.31 14.44 -5.12
N TRP A 233 3.43 13.19 -4.71
CA TRP A 233 2.53 12.53 -3.77
C TRP A 233 3.23 12.36 -2.42
N GLY A 234 2.46 12.29 -1.34
CA GLY A 234 2.95 11.96 0.00
C GLY A 234 2.81 10.46 0.30
N TRP A 235 3.62 9.98 1.24
CA TRP A 235 3.46 8.64 1.83
C TRP A 235 2.99 8.68 3.29
N LEU A 236 3.39 9.68 4.05
CA LEU A 236 2.90 9.91 5.40
C LEU A 236 2.99 11.40 5.67
N GLU A 237 2.06 11.96 6.45
CA GLU A 237 2.17 13.36 6.87
C GLU A 237 1.54 13.60 8.23
N ILE A 238 2.20 14.37 9.08
CA ILE A 238 1.66 14.83 10.36
C ILE A 238 0.66 15.98 10.14
N TYR A 239 -0.29 16.15 11.04
CA TYR A 239 -1.25 17.25 10.99
C TYR A 239 -0.56 18.63 11.11
N PRO A 240 -0.98 19.66 10.34
CA PRO A 240 -2.06 19.66 9.35
C PRO A 240 -1.67 19.05 8.00
N GLN A 241 -2.60 18.29 7.39
CA GLN A 241 -2.40 17.68 6.08
C GLN A 241 -2.37 18.70 4.95
N HIS A 242 -1.48 18.48 3.99
CA HIS A 242 -1.41 19.21 2.73
C HIS A 242 -2.13 18.45 1.61
N GLY A 243 -2.59 19.20 0.62
CA GLY A 243 -2.98 18.65 -0.67
C GLY A 243 -1.77 18.44 -1.57
N PHE A 244 -1.66 17.26 -2.15
CA PHE A 244 -0.58 16.84 -3.05
C PHE A 244 -1.06 16.83 -4.51
N ALA A 245 -0.13 17.10 -5.44
CA ALA A 245 -0.38 17.31 -6.87
C ALA A 245 -1.62 18.19 -7.14
N LYS A 246 -1.48 19.50 -6.87
CA LYS A 246 -2.55 20.49 -7.09
C LYS A 246 -2.86 20.64 -8.58
N LYS A 247 -4.14 20.51 -8.94
CA LYS A 247 -4.66 20.68 -10.28
C LYS A 247 -5.00 22.15 -10.57
N GLN A 248 -5.14 22.47 -11.86
CA GLN A 248 -5.47 23.82 -12.33
C GLN A 248 -6.83 24.32 -11.82
N ASP A 249 -7.79 23.41 -11.60
CA ASP A 249 -9.11 23.72 -11.03
C ASP A 249 -9.08 23.96 -9.51
N GLY A 250 -7.90 23.91 -8.89
CA GLY A 250 -7.71 24.12 -7.45
C GLY A 250 -7.88 22.86 -6.60
N SER A 251 -8.31 21.73 -7.19
CA SER A 251 -8.37 20.44 -6.51
C SER A 251 -6.98 19.81 -6.34
N PHE A 252 -6.91 18.74 -5.55
CA PHE A 252 -5.68 17.98 -5.32
C PHE A 252 -5.91 16.52 -5.70
N GLU A 253 -4.87 15.85 -6.17
CA GLU A 253 -4.94 14.41 -6.47
C GLU A 253 -4.97 13.55 -5.21
N GLN A 254 -4.20 13.95 -4.20
CA GLN A 254 -3.96 13.14 -3.02
C GLN A 254 -3.91 14.02 -1.76
N MET A 255 -4.31 13.41 -0.65
CA MET A 255 -4.04 13.87 0.70
C MET A 255 -3.66 12.62 1.49
N THR A 256 -2.57 12.67 2.23
CA THR A 256 -2.13 11.56 3.09
C THR A 256 -2.80 11.64 4.45
N VAL A 257 -2.91 10.50 5.13
CA VAL A 257 -3.36 10.40 6.52
C VAL A 257 -2.38 9.48 7.24
N GLY A 258 -1.93 9.89 8.42
CA GLY A 258 -0.83 9.27 9.17
C GLY A 258 -0.95 9.45 10.66
#